data_AF-A0A0F8WUC5-F1
#
_entry.id   AF-A0A0F8WUC5-F1
#
_cell.length_a   1.000
_cell.length_b   1.000
_cell.length_c   1.000
_cell.angle_alpha   90.00
_cell.angle_beta   90.00
_cell.angle_gamma   90.00
#
_symmetry.space_group_name_H-M   'P 1'
#
loop_
_entity.id
_entity.type
_entity.pdbx_description
1 polymer ?
#
loop_
_entity_poly.entity_id
_entity_poly.type
_entity_poly.pdbx_seq_one_letter_code
_entity_poly.pdbx_strand_id
1 'polypeptide(L)'
;LKSIRPRKGAITDIWVEEATETDSKSIKELYKRQRGGAADVPKRLTMSFNPILQNHWIFHEHFKMVSWADDQTEYTGAELTILKTWYIHNRFLTSGDIDDLENEQDEYFKEVYTYGNWGVLGNVIFKNWRVEDLTQMRDQFTNYRHGGDFGFSSDPAAIVVTHYDKSHKTIYIYKELYERGLTNDLLADETKEMIGTDHIVWDSAEPKSIAELMKYGVTARGAGKGKDSVLHGIQWLQQQKIVIDKSCINARNEFMQYQWKEDKDGNAIRQPVDKNNHIIDALRYAYERDAIATWYYA
;
A
#
# COMPACT_ATOMS: atom_id res chain seq x y z
N LEU A 1 -2.11 28.27 -5.14
CA LEU A 1 -1.24 29.16 -5.96
C LEU A 1 -1.85 29.67 -7.28
N LYS A 2 -2.78 28.96 -7.94
CA LYS A 2 -3.29 29.29 -9.29
C LYS A 2 -3.95 30.68 -9.45
N SER A 3 -4.49 31.27 -8.38
CA SER A 3 -5.21 32.55 -8.38
C SER A 3 -4.44 33.72 -7.73
N ILE A 4 -3.25 33.47 -7.19
CA ILE A 4 -2.49 34.49 -6.44
C ILE A 4 -1.74 35.38 -7.42
N ARG A 5 -1.95 36.70 -7.33
CA ARG A 5 -1.22 37.72 -8.08
C ARG A 5 -0.52 38.67 -7.10
N PRO A 6 0.81 38.60 -6.96
CA PRO A 6 1.55 39.53 -6.11
C PRO A 6 1.32 40.98 -6.57
N ARG A 7 1.11 41.90 -5.63
CA ARG A 7 0.99 43.34 -5.92
C ARG A 7 2.33 43.94 -6.39
N LYS A 8 3.45 43.36 -5.95
CA LYS A 8 4.83 43.71 -6.34
C LYS A 8 5.67 42.43 -6.41
N GLY A 9 6.58 42.33 -7.37
CA GLY A 9 7.48 41.18 -7.52
C GLY A 9 6.80 39.93 -8.08
N ALA A 10 7.44 38.78 -7.88
CA ALA A 10 6.95 37.49 -8.35
C ALA A 10 7.23 36.39 -7.30
N ILE A 11 6.55 35.25 -7.43
CA ILE A 11 6.75 34.10 -6.56
C ILE A 11 7.90 33.27 -7.13
N THR A 12 9.05 33.35 -6.48
CA THR A 12 10.28 32.62 -6.84
C THR A 12 10.45 31.35 -6.03
N ASP A 13 9.89 31.29 -4.83
CA ASP A 13 10.11 30.21 -3.87
C ASP A 13 8.79 29.50 -3.58
N ILE A 14 8.83 28.17 -3.61
CA ILE A 14 7.74 27.31 -3.16
C ILE A 14 8.35 26.29 -2.22
N TRP A 15 7.71 26.08 -1.08
CA TRP A 15 8.05 25.01 -0.15
C TRP A 15 6.85 24.08 -0.01
N VAL A 16 7.07 22.79 -0.23
CA VAL A 16 6.10 21.72 -0.04
C VAL A 16 6.54 20.89 1.16
N GLU A 17 5.75 20.95 2.23
CA GLU A 17 5.83 20.07 3.39
C GLU A 17 5.16 18.72 3.07
N GLU A 18 5.61 17.64 3.71
CA GLU A 18 5.13 16.28 3.50
C GLU A 18 5.02 15.92 2.01
N ALA A 19 6.08 16.24 1.25
CA ALA A 19 6.05 16.16 -0.21
C ALA A 19 5.78 14.74 -0.75
N THR A 20 5.99 13.70 0.06
CA THR A 20 5.65 12.30 -0.25
C THR A 20 4.14 12.03 -0.31
N GLU A 21 3.30 12.89 0.28
CA GLU A 21 1.84 12.83 0.17
C GLU A 21 1.31 13.56 -1.09
N THR A 22 2.19 14.28 -1.80
CA THR A 22 1.83 15.08 -2.97
C THR A 22 2.19 14.34 -4.26
N ASP A 23 1.26 14.32 -5.22
CA ASP A 23 1.51 13.71 -6.51
C ASP A 23 2.48 14.54 -7.39
N SER A 24 3.31 13.87 -8.19
CA SER A 24 4.29 14.50 -9.10
C SER A 24 3.67 15.52 -10.05
N LYS A 25 2.41 15.34 -10.47
CA LYS A 25 1.74 16.26 -11.40
C LYS A 25 1.42 17.58 -10.69
N SER A 26 0.94 17.54 -9.46
CA SER A 26 0.73 18.73 -8.63
C SER A 26 2.02 19.50 -8.42
N ILE A 27 3.14 18.83 -8.13
CA ILE A 27 4.46 19.48 -8.03
C ILE A 27 4.87 20.15 -9.35
N LYS A 28 4.71 19.45 -10.49
CA LYS A 28 5.00 20.02 -11.81
C LYS A 28 4.10 21.21 -12.14
N GLU A 29 2.85 21.21 -11.68
CA GLU A 29 1.98 22.37 -11.80
C GLU A 29 2.48 23.55 -10.96
N LEU A 30 2.92 23.31 -9.72
CA LEU A 30 3.51 24.32 -8.85
C LEU A 30 4.77 24.94 -9.47
N TYR A 31 5.67 24.11 -10.01
CA TYR A 31 6.87 24.57 -10.72
C TYR A 31 6.53 25.54 -11.86
N LYS A 32 5.48 25.25 -12.65
CA LYS A 32 4.98 26.14 -13.72
C LYS A 32 4.34 27.43 -13.20
N ARG A 33 4.03 27.54 -11.91
CA ARG A 33 3.50 28.78 -11.30
C ARG A 33 4.58 29.72 -10.81
N GLN A 34 5.81 29.25 -10.61
CA GLN A 34 6.93 30.14 -10.35
C GLN A 34 7.19 30.99 -11.59
N ARG A 35 7.20 32.31 -11.42
CA ARG A 35 7.33 33.31 -12.49
C ARG A 35 8.36 34.35 -12.08
N GLY A 36 8.95 35.03 -13.05
CA GLY A 36 10.02 35.99 -12.77
C GLY A 36 11.29 35.31 -12.28
N GLY A 37 12.01 35.98 -11.37
CA GLY A 37 13.38 35.66 -10.97
C GLY A 37 14.41 36.55 -11.68
N ALA A 38 15.62 36.56 -11.15
CA ALA A 38 16.79 37.24 -11.70
C ALA A 38 18.04 36.39 -11.42
N ALA A 39 19.19 36.74 -12.00
CA ALA A 39 20.42 35.97 -11.79
C ALA A 39 20.83 35.91 -10.29
N ASP A 40 20.50 36.95 -9.53
CA ASP A 40 20.71 37.05 -8.08
C ASP A 40 19.55 36.50 -7.24
N VAL A 41 18.39 36.21 -7.86
CA VAL A 41 17.21 35.63 -7.20
C VAL A 41 16.67 34.47 -8.04
N PRO A 42 17.32 33.30 -7.98
CA PRO A 42 16.87 32.12 -8.70
C PRO A 42 15.55 31.61 -8.12
N LYS A 43 14.81 30.87 -8.93
CA LYS A 43 13.59 30.19 -8.49
C LYS A 43 13.95 28.90 -7.76
N ARG A 44 13.27 28.60 -6.66
CA ARG A 44 13.57 27.45 -5.81
C ARG A 44 12.31 26.70 -5.43
N LEU A 45 12.34 25.38 -5.57
CA LEU A 45 11.35 24.49 -5.02
C LEU A 45 12.01 23.69 -3.90
N THR A 46 11.54 23.88 -2.68
CA THR A 46 11.99 23.11 -1.51
C THR A 46 10.95 22.05 -1.19
N MET A 47 11.42 20.84 -0.93
CA MET A 47 10.60 19.72 -0.48
C MET A 47 11.18 19.18 0.81
N SER A 48 10.34 19.06 1.83
CA SER A 48 10.62 18.41 3.11
C SER A 48 9.67 17.21 3.22
N PHE A 49 10.20 16.05 3.60
CA PHE A 49 9.45 14.81 3.67
C PHE A 49 10.24 13.73 4.42
N ASN A 50 9.53 12.73 4.92
CA ASN A 50 10.12 11.48 5.37
C ASN A 50 10.36 10.52 4.19
N PRO A 51 11.54 9.89 4.05
CA PRO A 51 11.93 9.13 2.85
C PRO A 51 11.26 7.74 2.79
N ILE A 52 9.96 7.72 2.48
CA ILE A 52 9.10 6.53 2.63
C ILE A 52 9.59 5.28 1.88
N LEU A 53 9.65 5.29 0.55
CA LEU A 53 9.93 4.11 -0.28
C LEU A 53 10.71 4.53 -1.53
N GLN A 54 11.72 3.75 -1.92
CA GLN A 54 12.54 4.05 -3.10
C GLN A 54 11.79 3.96 -4.45
N ASN A 55 10.58 3.37 -4.48
CA ASN A 55 9.72 3.40 -5.67
C ASN A 55 8.95 4.72 -5.83
N HIS A 56 9.02 5.61 -4.83
CA HIS A 56 8.34 6.89 -4.87
C HIS A 56 8.94 7.79 -5.95
N TRP A 57 8.09 8.63 -6.57
CA TRP A 57 8.51 9.47 -7.69
C TRP A 57 9.63 10.43 -7.31
N ILE A 58 9.66 10.93 -6.06
CA ILE A 58 10.74 11.79 -5.55
C ILE A 58 12.10 11.06 -5.60
N PHE A 59 12.15 9.80 -5.16
CA PHE A 59 13.38 9.02 -5.21
C PHE A 59 13.85 8.85 -6.65
N HIS A 60 12.96 8.45 -7.55
CA HIS A 60 13.29 8.25 -8.95
C HIS A 60 13.71 9.52 -9.68
N GLU A 61 13.06 10.66 -9.42
CA GLU A 61 13.35 11.92 -10.09
C GLU A 61 14.58 12.64 -9.53
N HIS A 62 14.90 12.50 -8.23
CA HIS A 62 15.94 13.33 -7.58
C HIS A 62 17.08 12.54 -6.94
N PHE A 63 16.83 11.35 -6.40
CA PHE A 63 17.83 10.59 -5.64
C PHE A 63 18.53 9.52 -6.49
N LYS A 64 17.79 8.84 -7.37
CA LYS A 64 18.33 7.82 -8.27
C LYS A 64 19.35 8.38 -9.25
N MET A 65 19.14 9.61 -9.76
CA MET A 65 20.02 10.24 -10.74
C MET A 65 21.40 10.61 -10.18
N VAL A 66 21.49 10.77 -8.85
CA VAL A 66 22.74 11.07 -8.14
C VAL A 66 23.32 9.84 -7.44
N SER A 67 22.75 8.66 -7.69
CA SER A 67 23.11 7.40 -7.03
C SER A 67 23.13 7.52 -5.50
N TRP A 68 22.11 8.16 -4.93
CA TRP A 68 22.00 8.36 -3.49
C TRP A 68 22.08 7.03 -2.72
N ALA A 69 22.91 6.99 -1.69
CA ALA A 69 23.01 5.93 -0.70
C ALA A 69 22.69 6.49 0.69
N ASP A 70 22.08 5.68 1.56
CA ASP A 70 21.57 6.15 2.86
C ASP A 70 22.64 6.55 3.87
N ASP A 71 23.91 6.19 3.63
CA ASP A 71 25.07 6.67 4.38
C ASP A 71 25.45 8.12 4.01
N GLN A 72 24.90 8.67 2.93
CA GLN A 72 25.08 10.07 2.55
C GLN A 72 24.15 10.98 3.37
N THR A 73 24.68 12.12 3.79
CA THR A 73 23.92 13.12 4.55
C THR A 73 23.61 14.37 3.73
N GLU A 74 24.36 14.62 2.65
CA GLU A 74 24.17 15.76 1.78
C GLU A 74 24.59 15.47 0.33
N TYR A 75 23.99 16.20 -0.60
CA TYR A 75 24.42 16.29 -1.99
C TYR A 75 24.23 17.72 -2.48
N THR A 76 25.22 18.26 -3.19
CA THR A 76 25.13 19.58 -3.85
C THR A 76 25.57 19.48 -5.30
N GLY A 77 24.63 19.73 -6.21
CA GLY A 77 24.87 19.88 -7.64
C GLY A 77 24.47 21.28 -8.13
N ALA A 78 24.47 21.48 -9.45
CA ALA A 78 24.13 22.78 -10.05
C ALA A 78 22.65 23.19 -9.84
N GLU A 79 21.74 22.21 -9.90
CA GLU A 79 20.29 22.45 -9.89
C GLU A 79 19.56 21.69 -8.76
N LEU A 80 20.31 20.94 -7.94
CA LEU A 80 19.75 20.07 -6.90
C LEU A 80 20.65 20.12 -5.66
N THR A 81 20.02 20.34 -4.52
CA THR A 81 20.62 20.15 -3.20
C THR A 81 19.74 19.19 -2.42
N ILE A 82 20.36 18.22 -1.76
CA ILE A 82 19.72 17.29 -0.84
C ILE A 82 20.41 17.44 0.50
N LEU A 83 19.62 17.57 1.56
CA LEU A 83 20.09 17.55 2.94
C LEU A 83 19.24 16.53 3.69
N LYS A 84 19.89 15.53 4.27
CA LYS A 84 19.27 14.54 5.15
C LYS A 84 19.50 14.96 6.59
N THR A 85 18.41 15.12 7.32
CA THR A 85 18.42 15.37 8.77
C THR A 85 17.57 14.31 9.46
N TRP A 86 18.03 13.85 10.61
CA TRP A 86 17.30 12.91 11.48
C TRP A 86 17.54 13.26 12.95
N TYR A 87 17.00 12.46 13.88
CA TYR A 87 16.89 12.83 15.30
C TYR A 87 18.16 13.38 15.94
N ILE A 88 19.35 12.88 15.58
CA ILE A 88 20.63 13.35 16.13
C ILE A 88 20.92 14.83 15.84
N HIS A 89 20.31 15.39 14.80
CA HIS A 89 20.46 16.79 14.41
C HIS A 89 19.51 17.71 15.18
N ASN A 90 18.50 17.16 15.87
CA ASN A 90 17.53 17.92 16.61
C ASN A 90 17.99 18.16 18.06
N ARG A 91 18.64 19.30 18.29
CA ARG A 91 19.12 19.74 19.61
C ARG A 91 18.02 19.96 20.67
N PHE A 92 16.74 19.87 20.30
CA PHE A 92 15.62 20.11 21.19
C PHE A 92 15.00 18.83 21.75
N LEU A 93 15.46 17.65 21.34
CA LEU A 93 15.00 16.38 21.88
C LEU A 93 15.49 16.18 23.32
N THR A 94 14.60 15.68 24.17
CA THR A 94 14.94 15.20 25.51
C THR A 94 15.55 13.80 25.42
N SER A 95 16.16 13.33 26.52
CA SER A 95 16.63 11.94 26.57
C SER A 95 15.50 10.93 26.39
N GLY A 96 14.30 11.23 26.92
CA GLY A 96 13.13 10.37 26.73
C GLY A 96 12.68 10.28 25.27
N ASP A 97 12.69 11.40 24.54
CA ASP A 97 12.35 11.40 23.11
C ASP A 97 13.37 10.58 22.29
N ILE A 98 14.65 10.67 22.65
CA ILE A 98 15.72 9.87 22.01
C ILE A 98 15.52 8.40 22.34
N ASP A 99 15.26 8.06 23.61
CA ASP A 99 15.01 6.68 24.04
C ASP A 99 13.81 6.08 23.29
N ASP A 100 12.71 6.82 23.13
CA ASP A 100 11.53 6.35 22.40
C ASP A 100 11.87 6.06 20.92
N LEU A 101 12.65 6.94 20.27
CA LEU A 101 13.07 6.77 18.87
C LEU A 101 14.06 5.61 18.68
N GLU A 102 15.01 5.43 19.58
CA GLU A 102 16.03 4.37 19.51
C GLU A 102 15.46 2.99 19.86
N ASN A 103 14.43 2.95 20.72
CA ASN A 103 13.71 1.74 21.12
C ASN A 103 12.53 1.38 20.21
N GLU A 104 12.34 2.06 19.07
CA GLU A 104 11.39 1.63 18.03
C GLU A 104 11.69 0.18 17.63
N GLN A 105 10.65 -0.66 17.66
CA GLN A 105 10.73 -2.10 17.41
C GLN A 105 10.33 -2.45 15.97
N ASP A 106 9.56 -1.59 15.32
CA ASP A 106 9.24 -1.75 13.91
C ASP A 106 10.41 -1.26 13.06
N GLU A 107 11.10 -2.20 12.42
CA GLU A 107 12.31 -1.95 11.62
C GLU A 107 12.05 -0.90 10.52
N TYR A 108 10.86 -0.91 9.89
CA TYR A 108 10.53 0.08 8.89
C TYR A 108 10.43 1.47 9.51
N PHE A 109 9.74 1.59 10.66
CA PHE A 109 9.61 2.87 11.33
C PHE A 109 10.95 3.40 11.83
N LYS A 110 11.81 2.50 12.32
CA LYS A 110 13.16 2.81 12.76
C LYS A 110 14.02 3.33 11.61
N GLU A 111 14.05 2.63 10.48
CA GLU A 111 14.85 3.04 9.33
C GLU A 111 14.37 4.39 8.75
N VAL A 112 13.06 4.56 8.57
CA VAL A 112 12.50 5.74 7.90
C VAL A 112 12.35 6.94 8.82
N TYR A 113 11.71 6.78 9.98
CA TYR A 113 11.33 7.89 10.86
C TYR A 113 12.34 8.17 11.97
N THR A 114 13.13 7.16 12.39
CA THR A 114 14.26 7.39 13.29
C THR A 114 15.51 7.78 12.51
N TYR A 115 15.96 6.96 11.55
CA TYR A 115 17.25 7.19 10.88
C TYR A 115 17.19 8.03 9.59
N GLY A 116 15.99 8.30 9.07
CA GLY A 116 15.84 9.06 7.83
C GLY A 116 16.43 8.35 6.62
N ASN A 117 16.46 7.01 6.64
CA ASN A 117 16.88 6.18 5.52
C ASN A 117 15.68 5.98 4.57
N TRP A 118 15.95 5.88 3.28
CA TRP A 118 14.91 5.50 2.33
C TRP A 118 14.41 4.10 2.65
N GLY A 119 13.10 3.94 2.83
CA GLY A 119 12.52 2.61 2.99
C GLY A 119 12.85 1.73 1.78
N VAL A 120 13.56 0.64 2.03
CA VAL A 120 13.95 -0.34 1.01
C VAL A 120 12.90 -1.44 0.95
N LEU A 121 12.21 -1.55 -0.18
CA LEU A 121 11.29 -2.65 -0.51
C LEU A 121 12.08 -3.92 -0.90
N GLY A 122 12.99 -4.35 -0.04
CA GLY A 122 13.85 -5.51 -0.32
C GLY A 122 13.00 -6.76 -0.56
N ASN A 123 12.03 -6.99 0.32
CA ASN A 123 11.34 -8.27 0.40
C ASN A 123 9.82 -8.20 0.18
N VAL A 124 9.25 -7.06 -0.22
CA VAL A 124 7.81 -7.02 -0.51
C VAL A 124 7.42 -7.94 -1.65
N ILE A 125 6.27 -8.57 -1.46
CA ILE A 125 5.76 -9.62 -2.33
C ILE A 125 5.11 -9.02 -3.57
N PHE A 126 4.31 -7.97 -3.42
CA PHE A 126 3.52 -7.41 -4.51
C PHE A 126 4.07 -6.07 -5.00
N LYS A 127 4.50 -6.04 -6.27
CA LYS A 127 4.96 -4.82 -6.97
C LYS A 127 4.07 -4.47 -8.18
N ASN A 128 3.07 -5.30 -8.44
CA ASN A 128 2.19 -5.30 -9.62
C ASN A 128 0.82 -4.64 -9.34
N TRP A 129 0.79 -3.67 -8.44
CA TRP A 129 -0.44 -2.98 -8.03
C TRP A 129 -0.33 -1.46 -8.16
N ARG A 130 -1.47 -0.78 -8.27
CA ARG A 130 -1.57 0.69 -8.26
C ARG A 130 -2.92 1.15 -7.72
N VAL A 131 -3.02 2.45 -7.41
CA VAL A 131 -4.24 3.07 -6.88
C VAL A 131 -4.95 3.86 -7.99
N GLU A 132 -6.26 3.71 -8.10
CA GLU A 132 -7.13 4.49 -8.99
C GLU A 132 -8.47 4.85 -8.32
N ASP A 133 -9.22 5.79 -8.89
CA ASP A 133 -10.62 6.02 -8.51
C ASP A 133 -11.52 5.19 -9.41
N LEU A 134 -12.12 4.12 -8.88
CA LEU A 134 -12.91 3.18 -9.68
C LEU A 134 -14.39 3.56 -9.73
N THR A 135 -14.81 4.62 -9.04
CA THR A 135 -16.23 4.99 -8.87
C THR A 135 -17.02 4.97 -10.18
N GLN A 136 -16.46 5.54 -11.26
CA GLN A 136 -17.15 5.68 -12.55
C GLN A 136 -17.19 4.40 -13.41
N MET A 137 -16.41 3.37 -13.07
CA MET A 137 -16.37 2.13 -13.85
C MET A 137 -17.05 0.94 -13.15
N ARG A 138 -17.50 1.11 -11.90
CA ARG A 138 -18.14 0.04 -11.11
C ARG A 138 -19.34 -0.58 -11.81
N ASP A 139 -20.15 0.23 -12.51
CA ASP A 139 -21.34 -0.25 -13.23
C ASP A 139 -21.01 -1.20 -14.39
N GLN A 140 -19.75 -1.24 -14.84
CA GLN A 140 -19.29 -2.11 -15.92
C GLN A 140 -18.78 -3.47 -15.39
N PHE A 141 -18.63 -3.60 -14.08
CA PHE A 141 -18.15 -4.83 -13.46
C PHE A 141 -19.23 -5.92 -13.57
N THR A 142 -18.78 -7.13 -13.91
CA THR A 142 -19.69 -8.27 -14.20
C THR A 142 -19.12 -9.60 -13.72
N ASN A 143 -17.81 -9.78 -13.76
CA ASN A 143 -17.12 -10.98 -13.30
C ASN A 143 -16.60 -10.80 -11.87
N TYR A 144 -17.47 -10.99 -10.89
CA TYR A 144 -17.15 -10.75 -9.48
C TYR A 144 -16.42 -11.93 -8.82
N ARG A 145 -15.49 -11.59 -7.92
CA ARG A 145 -14.81 -12.53 -7.03
C ARG A 145 -14.74 -11.89 -5.65
N HIS A 146 -15.39 -12.51 -4.67
CA HIS A 146 -15.41 -12.01 -3.30
C HIS A 146 -14.72 -13.02 -2.40
N GLY A 147 -13.92 -12.49 -1.48
CA GLY A 147 -13.14 -13.28 -0.53
C GLY A 147 -13.31 -12.77 0.87
N GLY A 148 -13.21 -13.67 1.86
CA GLY A 148 -13.25 -13.33 3.27
C GLY A 148 -12.19 -14.09 4.07
N ASP A 149 -11.65 -13.44 5.09
CA ASP A 149 -10.77 -14.01 6.10
C ASP A 149 -11.40 -13.76 7.47
N PHE A 150 -11.51 -14.82 8.28
CA PHE A 150 -12.15 -14.70 9.58
C PHE A 150 -11.20 -14.11 10.62
N GLY A 151 -11.75 -13.22 11.46
CA GLY A 151 -11.07 -12.65 12.62
C GLY A 151 -12.11 -12.14 13.62
N PHE A 152 -11.69 -11.94 14.86
CA PHE A 152 -12.60 -11.47 15.92
C PHE A 152 -11.91 -10.53 16.90
N SER A 153 -10.80 -10.95 17.53
CA SER A 153 -10.15 -10.17 18.60
C SER A 153 -8.89 -9.45 18.11
N SER A 154 -7.73 -10.09 18.21
CA SER A 154 -6.45 -9.57 17.70
C SER A 154 -6.54 -9.29 16.20
N ASP A 155 -7.08 -10.28 15.48
CA ASP A 155 -7.21 -10.31 14.04
C ASP A 155 -8.58 -9.78 13.63
N PRO A 156 -8.65 -8.88 12.64
CA PRO A 156 -9.90 -8.37 12.09
C PRO A 156 -10.55 -9.41 11.18
N ALA A 157 -11.88 -9.41 11.13
CA ALA A 157 -12.59 -10.00 10.00
C ALA A 157 -12.33 -9.11 8.77
N ALA A 158 -11.95 -9.73 7.66
CA ALA A 158 -11.65 -9.02 6.43
C ALA A 158 -12.51 -9.54 5.28
N ILE A 159 -13.07 -8.63 4.48
CA ILE A 159 -13.77 -8.96 3.23
C ILE A 159 -13.17 -8.11 2.12
N VAL A 160 -12.93 -8.74 0.97
CA VAL A 160 -12.50 -8.05 -0.25
C VAL A 160 -13.49 -8.31 -1.37
N VAL A 161 -13.94 -7.23 -2.00
CA VAL A 161 -14.92 -7.26 -3.09
C VAL A 161 -14.23 -6.81 -4.37
N THR A 162 -14.23 -7.70 -5.35
CA THR A 162 -13.41 -7.51 -6.55
C THR A 162 -14.12 -7.85 -7.85
N HIS A 163 -13.59 -7.28 -8.93
CA HIS A 163 -13.94 -7.63 -10.30
C HIS A 163 -12.70 -8.14 -11.03
N TYR A 164 -12.83 -9.24 -11.78
CA TYR A 164 -11.76 -9.79 -12.60
C TYR A 164 -11.98 -9.59 -14.09
N ASP A 165 -11.16 -8.73 -14.68
CA ASP A 165 -10.99 -8.66 -16.12
C ASP A 165 -9.98 -9.74 -16.55
N LYS A 166 -10.51 -10.91 -16.85
CA LYS A 166 -9.73 -12.07 -17.30
C LYS A 166 -8.98 -11.81 -18.61
N SER A 167 -9.54 -10.98 -19.50
CA SER A 167 -8.96 -10.70 -20.81
C SER A 167 -7.67 -9.89 -20.71
N HIS A 168 -7.63 -8.95 -19.76
CA HIS A 168 -6.47 -8.10 -19.50
C HIS A 168 -5.66 -8.54 -18.26
N LYS A 169 -6.00 -9.68 -17.66
CA LYS A 169 -5.40 -10.18 -16.39
C LYS A 169 -5.39 -9.10 -15.31
N THR A 170 -6.49 -8.37 -15.16
CA THR A 170 -6.59 -7.22 -14.23
C THR A 170 -7.63 -7.49 -13.15
N ILE A 171 -7.22 -7.36 -11.90
CA ILE A 171 -8.06 -7.44 -10.70
C ILE A 171 -8.34 -6.01 -10.24
N TYR A 172 -9.62 -5.70 -10.04
CA TYR A 172 -10.07 -4.43 -9.48
C TYR A 172 -10.63 -4.67 -8.08
N ILE A 173 -9.99 -4.12 -7.05
CA ILE A 173 -10.46 -4.15 -5.67
C ILE A 173 -11.19 -2.83 -5.41
N TYR A 174 -12.49 -2.87 -5.12
CA TYR A 174 -13.32 -1.65 -5.10
C TYR A 174 -14.22 -1.48 -3.86
N LYS A 175 -14.32 -2.50 -3.00
CA LYS A 175 -14.79 -2.37 -1.62
C LYS A 175 -14.00 -3.33 -0.72
N GLU A 176 -13.91 -2.98 0.55
CA GLU A 176 -13.31 -3.79 1.59
C GLU A 176 -14.08 -3.63 2.90
N LEU A 177 -13.98 -4.62 3.78
CA LEU A 177 -14.30 -4.54 5.20
C LEU A 177 -13.08 -5.04 5.97
N TYR A 178 -12.77 -4.40 7.09
CA TYR A 178 -11.61 -4.71 7.92
C TYR A 178 -11.91 -4.33 9.37
N GLU A 179 -12.64 -5.20 10.08
CA GLU A 179 -13.27 -4.84 11.35
C GLU A 179 -13.06 -5.90 12.43
N ARG A 180 -12.94 -5.44 13.68
CA ARG A 180 -12.77 -6.32 14.86
C ARG A 180 -14.06 -6.42 15.65
N GLY A 181 -14.24 -7.53 16.35
CA GLY A 181 -15.34 -7.76 17.28
C GLY A 181 -16.69 -8.05 16.63
N LEU A 182 -16.73 -8.28 15.31
CA LEU A 182 -17.95 -8.65 14.62
C LEU A 182 -18.35 -10.09 14.94
N THR A 183 -19.53 -10.26 15.50
CA THR A 183 -20.16 -11.58 15.63
C THR A 183 -20.65 -12.06 14.26
N ASN A 184 -20.83 -13.38 14.08
CA ASN A 184 -21.17 -13.96 12.78
C ASN A 184 -22.51 -13.46 12.19
N ASP A 185 -23.46 -13.04 13.02
CA ASP A 185 -24.70 -12.39 12.59
C ASP A 185 -24.45 -10.99 12.01
N LEU A 186 -23.66 -10.15 12.68
CA LEU A 186 -23.29 -8.82 12.18
C LEU A 186 -22.41 -8.92 10.93
N LEU A 187 -21.44 -9.83 10.93
CA LEU A 187 -20.59 -10.09 9.77
C LEU A 187 -21.41 -10.54 8.56
N ALA A 188 -22.47 -11.33 8.77
CA ALA A 188 -23.38 -11.74 7.71
C ALA A 188 -24.15 -10.55 7.12
N ASP A 189 -24.62 -9.63 7.96
CA ASP A 189 -25.34 -8.43 7.52
C ASP A 189 -24.45 -7.51 6.70
N GLU A 190 -23.25 -7.21 7.19
CA GLU A 190 -22.23 -6.44 6.46
C GLU A 190 -21.87 -7.10 5.11
N THR A 191 -21.68 -8.43 5.11
CA THR A 191 -21.39 -9.18 3.87
C THR A 191 -22.51 -8.98 2.85
N LYS A 192 -23.78 -9.14 3.26
CA LYS A 192 -24.94 -8.96 2.36
C LYS A 192 -25.05 -7.54 1.84
N GLU A 193 -24.73 -6.53 2.65
CA GLU A 193 -24.71 -5.13 2.20
C GLU A 193 -23.64 -4.90 1.13
N MET A 194 -22.47 -5.52 1.30
CA MET A 194 -21.35 -5.35 0.37
C MET A 194 -21.58 -6.03 -0.99
N ILE A 195 -22.08 -7.27 -0.98
CA ILE A 195 -22.12 -8.17 -2.17
C ILE A 195 -23.52 -8.65 -2.58
N GLY A 196 -24.57 -8.32 -1.83
CA GLY A 196 -25.93 -8.77 -2.10
C GLY A 196 -26.06 -10.30 -2.02
N THR A 197 -26.49 -10.92 -3.12
CA THR A 197 -26.70 -12.38 -3.22
C THR A 197 -25.51 -13.12 -3.85
N ASP A 198 -24.44 -12.41 -4.19
CA ASP A 198 -23.25 -13.01 -4.79
C ASP A 198 -22.58 -14.02 -3.84
N HIS A 199 -21.73 -14.87 -4.42
CA HIS A 199 -20.96 -15.84 -3.66
C HIS A 199 -19.68 -15.23 -3.08
N ILE A 200 -19.31 -15.68 -1.87
CA ILE A 200 -18.04 -15.34 -1.22
C ILE A 200 -17.29 -16.60 -0.78
N VAL A 201 -15.97 -16.58 -0.96
CA VAL A 201 -15.06 -17.66 -0.52
C VAL A 201 -14.38 -17.24 0.77
N TRP A 202 -14.55 -18.04 1.82
CA TRP A 202 -13.95 -17.79 3.12
C TRP A 202 -12.78 -18.74 3.39
N ASP A 203 -11.91 -18.36 4.32
CA ASP A 203 -10.97 -19.32 4.90
C ASP A 203 -11.70 -20.57 5.43
N SER A 204 -11.07 -21.73 5.24
CA SER A 204 -11.62 -23.04 5.56
C SER A 204 -11.25 -23.55 6.97
N ALA A 205 -10.51 -22.78 7.77
CA ALA A 205 -10.19 -23.14 9.14
C ALA A 205 -11.40 -23.04 10.09
N GLU A 206 -12.41 -22.22 9.74
CA GLU A 206 -13.63 -22.02 10.52
C GLU A 206 -14.91 -22.52 9.83
N PRO A 207 -15.08 -23.85 9.65
CA PRO A 207 -16.27 -24.41 8.99
C PRO A 207 -17.59 -24.12 9.72
N LYS A 208 -17.53 -23.89 11.04
CA LYS A 208 -18.70 -23.50 11.85
C LYS A 208 -19.18 -22.09 11.47
N SER A 209 -18.26 -21.13 11.39
CA SER A 209 -18.56 -19.73 11.05
C SER A 209 -19.15 -19.63 9.65
N ILE A 210 -18.63 -20.39 8.68
CA ILE A 210 -19.24 -20.51 7.34
C ILE A 210 -20.68 -21.03 7.41
N ALA A 211 -20.93 -22.11 8.17
CA ALA A 211 -22.27 -22.67 8.30
C ALA A 211 -23.25 -21.69 8.97
N GLU A 212 -22.78 -20.84 9.88
CA GLU A 212 -23.58 -19.78 10.49
C GLU A 212 -23.87 -18.65 9.50
N LEU A 213 -22.88 -18.16 8.74
CA LEU A 213 -23.11 -17.17 7.68
C LEU A 213 -24.16 -17.67 6.66
N MET A 214 -24.10 -18.94 6.27
CA MET A 214 -25.10 -19.56 5.38
C MET A 214 -26.51 -19.56 6.00
N LYS A 215 -26.64 -19.81 7.31
CA LYS A 215 -27.93 -19.72 8.01
C LYS A 215 -28.48 -18.29 8.02
N TYR A 216 -27.60 -17.29 8.07
CA TYR A 216 -27.96 -15.87 8.00
C TYR A 216 -28.17 -15.34 6.56
N GLY A 217 -28.15 -16.24 5.56
CA GLY A 217 -28.51 -15.94 4.18
C GLY A 217 -27.34 -15.52 3.28
N VAL A 218 -26.09 -15.68 3.73
CA VAL A 218 -24.90 -15.44 2.90
C VAL A 218 -24.62 -16.66 2.01
N THR A 219 -24.42 -16.43 0.71
CA THR A 219 -23.94 -17.48 -0.21
C THR A 219 -22.44 -17.72 0.00
N ALA A 220 -22.08 -18.38 1.10
CA ALA A 220 -20.69 -18.63 1.49
C ALA A 220 -20.22 -20.05 1.15
N ARG A 221 -18.91 -20.18 0.91
CA ARG A 221 -18.22 -21.48 0.88
C ARG A 221 -16.80 -21.35 1.42
N GLY A 222 -16.23 -22.44 1.91
CA GLY A 222 -14.80 -22.48 2.26
C GLY A 222 -13.89 -22.60 1.03
N ALA A 223 -12.68 -22.07 1.16
CA ALA A 223 -11.58 -22.29 0.25
C ALA A 223 -11.13 -23.76 0.25
N GLY A 224 -10.59 -24.24 -0.86
CA GLY A 224 -10.05 -25.59 -0.99
C GLY A 224 -8.72 -25.75 -0.24
N LYS A 225 -8.59 -26.83 0.54
CA LYS A 225 -7.32 -27.16 1.22
C LYS A 225 -6.32 -27.73 0.22
N GLY A 226 -5.19 -27.04 0.04
CA GLY A 226 -4.04 -27.54 -0.71
C GLY A 226 -2.74 -27.27 0.03
N LYS A 227 -1.85 -28.27 0.11
CA LYS A 227 -0.44 -28.03 0.46
C LYS A 227 0.10 -26.98 -0.51
N ASP A 228 0.80 -25.97 0.01
CA ASP A 228 1.36 -24.83 -0.73
C ASP A 228 0.36 -23.83 -1.35
N SER A 229 -0.92 -23.88 -0.96
CA SER A 229 -1.97 -22.97 -1.49
C SER A 229 -1.68 -21.47 -1.28
N VAL A 230 -0.98 -21.11 -0.21
CA VAL A 230 -0.56 -19.72 0.06
C VAL A 230 0.42 -19.23 -0.98
N LEU A 231 1.53 -19.96 -1.15
CA LEU A 231 2.59 -19.60 -2.08
C LEU A 231 2.10 -19.61 -3.52
N HIS A 232 1.31 -20.61 -3.90
CA HIS A 232 0.71 -20.70 -5.23
C HIS A 232 -0.23 -19.52 -5.50
N GLY A 233 -1.08 -19.18 -4.55
CA GLY A 233 -1.99 -18.05 -4.69
C GLY A 233 -1.25 -16.71 -4.81
N ILE A 234 -0.20 -16.51 -4.00
CA ILE A 234 0.69 -15.34 -4.11
C ILE A 234 1.30 -15.25 -5.51
N GLN A 235 1.88 -16.35 -6.01
CA GLN A 235 2.51 -16.38 -7.33
C GLN A 235 1.52 -16.13 -8.47
N TRP A 236 0.29 -16.59 -8.35
CA TRP A 236 -0.75 -16.32 -9.34
C TRP A 236 -1.17 -14.85 -9.31
N LEU A 237 -1.34 -14.27 -8.11
CA LEU A 237 -1.65 -12.85 -7.94
C LEU A 237 -0.54 -11.94 -8.49
N GLN A 238 0.74 -12.32 -8.32
CA GLN A 238 1.89 -11.61 -8.89
C GLN A 238 1.87 -11.54 -10.44
N GLN A 239 1.18 -12.46 -11.11
CA GLN A 239 1.04 -12.47 -12.57
C GLN A 239 -0.11 -11.59 -13.08
N GLN A 240 -0.92 -11.02 -12.19
CA GLN A 240 -2.03 -10.14 -12.54
C GLN A 240 -1.58 -8.66 -12.49
N LYS A 241 -2.41 -7.76 -13.00
CA LYS A 241 -2.37 -6.33 -12.65
C LYS A 241 -3.41 -6.09 -11.57
N ILE A 242 -3.04 -5.44 -10.48
CA ILE A 242 -3.98 -5.17 -9.38
C ILE A 242 -4.25 -3.67 -9.33
N VAL A 243 -5.51 -3.27 -9.37
CA VAL A 243 -5.95 -1.89 -9.28
C VAL A 243 -6.83 -1.77 -8.05
N ILE A 244 -6.40 -0.96 -7.09
CA ILE A 244 -7.07 -0.79 -5.81
C ILE A 244 -7.76 0.58 -5.81
N ASP A 245 -9.05 0.61 -5.50
CA ASP A 245 -9.77 1.86 -5.32
C ASP A 245 -9.15 2.69 -4.20
N LYS A 246 -9.08 4.00 -4.38
CA LYS A 246 -8.57 4.95 -3.38
C LYS A 246 -9.25 4.83 -2.00
N SER A 247 -10.48 4.33 -1.93
CA SER A 247 -11.19 4.14 -0.65
C SER A 247 -10.79 2.87 0.09
N CYS A 248 -10.12 1.91 -0.55
CA CYS A 248 -9.70 0.66 0.07
C CYS A 248 -8.35 0.85 0.76
N ILE A 249 -8.38 1.50 1.94
CA ILE A 249 -7.19 1.92 2.67
C ILE A 249 -6.42 0.70 3.22
N ASN A 250 -7.13 -0.27 3.78
CA ASN A 250 -6.52 -1.44 4.42
C ASN A 250 -5.85 -2.34 3.38
N ALA A 251 -6.50 -2.57 2.23
CA ALA A 251 -5.88 -3.26 1.11
C ALA A 251 -4.56 -2.60 0.69
N ARG A 252 -4.54 -1.27 0.54
CA ARG A 252 -3.29 -0.56 0.17
C ARG A 252 -2.21 -0.76 1.22
N ASN A 253 -2.55 -0.66 2.50
CA ASN A 253 -1.60 -0.85 3.60
C ASN A 253 -0.99 -2.26 3.59
N GLU A 254 -1.81 -3.30 3.46
CA GLU A 254 -1.31 -4.68 3.37
C GLU A 254 -0.42 -4.87 2.13
N PHE A 255 -0.85 -4.41 0.96
CA PHE A 255 -0.07 -4.54 -0.29
C PHE A 255 1.26 -3.77 -0.24
N MET A 256 1.35 -2.69 0.56
CA MET A 256 2.58 -1.94 0.80
C MET A 256 3.54 -2.68 1.74
N GLN A 257 3.03 -3.44 2.71
CA GLN A 257 3.81 -4.00 3.82
C GLN A 257 4.10 -5.50 3.67
N TYR A 258 3.32 -6.22 2.85
CA TYR A 258 3.39 -7.68 2.79
C TYR A 258 4.70 -8.16 2.15
N GLN A 259 5.51 -8.87 2.93
CA GLN A 259 6.90 -9.20 2.59
C GLN A 259 7.26 -10.67 2.84
N TRP A 260 8.30 -11.12 2.15
CA TRP A 260 8.97 -12.39 2.42
C TRP A 260 9.70 -12.32 3.76
N LYS A 261 9.74 -13.43 4.50
CA LYS A 261 10.61 -13.58 5.66
C LYS A 261 12.07 -13.51 5.23
N GLU A 262 12.93 -13.13 6.16
CA GLU A 262 14.38 -13.09 5.98
C GLU A 262 15.05 -14.25 6.72
N ASP A 263 16.16 -14.76 6.18
CA ASP A 263 17.08 -15.61 6.92
C ASP A 263 17.97 -14.78 7.87
N LYS A 264 18.85 -15.47 8.60
CA LYS A 264 19.77 -14.82 9.56
C LYS A 264 20.77 -13.87 8.88
N ASP A 265 20.94 -13.99 7.57
CA ASP A 265 21.87 -13.20 6.76
C ASP A 265 21.13 -12.08 6.00
N GLY A 266 19.82 -11.88 6.26
CA GLY A 266 18.99 -10.84 5.65
C GLY A 266 18.46 -11.17 4.25
N ASN A 267 18.63 -12.41 3.76
CA ASN A 267 18.12 -12.81 2.45
C ASN A 267 16.66 -13.24 2.55
N ALA A 268 15.83 -12.84 1.57
CA ALA A 268 14.47 -13.32 1.47
C ALA A 268 14.41 -14.85 1.31
N ILE A 269 13.66 -15.50 2.20
CA ILE A 269 13.25 -16.89 2.06
C ILE A 269 11.85 -16.96 1.47
N ARG A 270 11.56 -18.06 0.76
CA ARG A 270 10.28 -18.28 0.06
C ARG A 270 9.13 -18.65 1.01
N GLN A 271 8.97 -17.85 2.05
CA GLN A 271 7.92 -17.93 3.05
C GLN A 271 7.47 -16.50 3.38
N PRO A 272 6.18 -16.16 3.21
CA PRO A 272 5.71 -14.82 3.56
C PRO A 272 5.73 -14.61 5.09
N VAL A 273 5.88 -13.36 5.51
CA VAL A 273 5.63 -12.95 6.89
C VAL A 273 4.13 -13.10 7.18
N ASP A 274 3.78 -13.77 8.26
CA ASP A 274 2.40 -14.05 8.65
C ASP A 274 1.88 -12.93 9.56
N LYS A 275 1.70 -11.74 8.98
CA LYS A 275 1.26 -10.52 9.67
C LYS A 275 0.62 -9.55 8.67
N ASN A 276 -0.51 -8.94 9.07
CA ASN A 276 -1.21 -7.91 8.29
C ASN A 276 -1.50 -8.37 6.83
N ASN A 277 -2.08 -9.55 6.68
CA ASN A 277 -2.31 -10.23 5.40
C ASN A 277 -3.76 -10.66 5.18
N HIS A 278 -4.71 -10.16 5.97
CA HIS A 278 -6.11 -10.63 5.97
C HIS A 278 -6.84 -10.31 4.66
N ILE A 279 -6.66 -9.10 4.11
CA ILE A 279 -7.21 -8.74 2.79
C ILE A 279 -6.52 -9.54 1.68
N ILE A 280 -5.20 -9.72 1.76
CA ILE A 280 -4.43 -10.50 0.78
C ILE A 280 -4.84 -11.97 0.79
N ASP A 281 -5.08 -12.55 1.97
CA ASP A 281 -5.55 -13.93 2.10
C ASP A 281 -6.99 -14.08 1.63
N ALA A 282 -7.88 -13.17 2.01
CA ALA A 282 -9.23 -13.07 1.45
C ALA A 282 -9.19 -13.02 -0.08
N LEU A 283 -8.33 -12.17 -0.66
CA LEU A 283 -8.16 -12.06 -2.11
C LEU A 283 -7.69 -13.38 -2.72
N ARG A 284 -6.74 -14.05 -2.08
CA ARG A 284 -6.23 -15.34 -2.53
C ARG A 284 -7.33 -16.41 -2.56
N TYR A 285 -8.20 -16.44 -1.55
CA TYR A 285 -9.37 -17.33 -1.52
C TYR A 285 -10.38 -17.02 -2.62
N ALA A 286 -10.65 -15.73 -2.87
CA ALA A 286 -11.56 -15.29 -3.94
C ALA A 286 -11.15 -15.83 -5.31
N TYR A 287 -9.85 -15.97 -5.56
CA TYR A 287 -9.25 -16.33 -6.84
C TYR A 287 -8.71 -17.77 -6.92
N GLU A 288 -8.94 -18.61 -5.91
CA GLU A 288 -8.36 -19.96 -5.85
C GLU A 288 -8.65 -20.81 -7.11
N ARG A 289 -9.87 -20.69 -7.67
CA ARG A 289 -10.29 -21.50 -8.82
C ARG A 289 -9.60 -21.05 -10.10
N ASP A 290 -9.41 -19.74 -10.24
CA ASP A 290 -8.68 -19.15 -11.36
C ASP A 290 -7.19 -19.53 -11.30
N ALA A 291 -6.62 -19.58 -10.09
CA ALA A 291 -5.25 -20.04 -9.85
C ALA A 291 -5.06 -21.52 -10.19
N ILE A 292 -5.99 -22.38 -9.75
CA ILE A 292 -5.95 -23.83 -10.04
C ILE A 292 -6.14 -24.10 -11.54
N ALA A 293 -7.11 -23.45 -12.19
CA ALA A 293 -7.38 -23.66 -13.61
C ALA A 293 -6.19 -23.31 -14.50
N THR A 294 -5.45 -22.25 -14.17
CA THR A 294 -4.26 -21.84 -14.92
C THR A 294 -3.16 -22.90 -14.89
N TRP A 295 -3.09 -23.69 -13.81
CA TRP A 295 -2.06 -24.73 -13.63
C TRP A 295 -2.33 -26.00 -14.44
N TYR A 296 -3.59 -26.40 -14.61
CA TYR A 296 -3.92 -27.59 -15.40
C TYR A 296 -3.67 -27.40 -16.91
N TYR A 297 -3.49 -26.16 -17.37
CA TYR A 297 -3.26 -25.82 -18.77
C TYR A 297 -1.86 -25.22 -19.04
N ALA A 298 -0.97 -25.21 -18.04
CA ALA A 298 0.43 -24.79 -18.15
C ALA A 298 1.35 -26.01 -18.21
#